data_AF-A0A485KF56-F1
#
_entry.id   AF-A0A485KF56-F1
#
_cell.length_a   1.000
_cell.length_b   1.000
_cell.length_c   1.000
_cell.angle_alpha   90.00
_cell.angle_beta   90.00
_cell.angle_gamma   90.00
#
_symmetry.space_group_name_H-M   'P 1'
#
loop_
_entity.id
_entity.type
_entity.pdbx_description
1 polymer ?
#
loop_
_entity_poly.entity_id
_entity_poly.type
_entity_poly.pdbx_seq_one_letter_code
_entity_poly.pdbx_strand_id
1 'polypeptide(L)'
;MYFVGNSGRKKLRSANEIEALIISVDQHHRQTLRSLEALIPMSKTAILKHMAETKQVRARSSWMKPFLTPENVRERLKIALDILQPRSDGIHSFANMYDYVHIDKMWFNLTKAKKKIYVYDEEEVALRSCKSKRLITKVMFLSAVARPRYDANAKRVFDGKIGIWPFVEESPAARTTKNRQKGAMVTKYVSVDLEIYSDMIINQVILAFTLKIPRATQRRGVTLRQDNATPHWCVTTEMLKARRIHGLKVAN
;
A
#
# COMPACT_ATOMS: atom_id res chain seq x y z
N MET A 1 -18.48 60.96 17.05
CA MET A 1 -18.41 60.61 15.62
C MET A 1 -17.15 59.76 15.43
N TYR A 2 -17.28 58.44 15.29
CA TYR A 2 -16.11 57.56 15.10
C TYR A 2 -15.73 57.58 13.62
N PHE A 3 -14.60 58.21 13.28
CA PHE A 3 -14.03 58.11 11.95
C PHE A 3 -13.54 56.67 11.74
N VAL A 4 -14.19 55.93 10.86
CA VAL A 4 -13.67 54.65 10.38
C VAL A 4 -12.44 54.99 9.55
N GLY A 5 -11.25 54.79 10.12
CA GLY A 5 -10.00 55.03 9.43
C GLY A 5 -9.92 54.14 8.19
N ASN A 6 -9.97 54.74 7.00
CA ASN A 6 -9.57 54.11 5.74
C ASN A 6 -8.03 54.02 5.68
N SER A 7 -7.40 53.50 6.73
CA SER A 7 -5.95 53.35 6.82
C SER A 7 -5.54 51.96 6.32
N GLY A 8 -4.85 51.94 5.19
CA GLY A 8 -4.31 50.72 4.61
C GLY A 8 -4.12 50.81 3.09
N ARG A 9 -3.17 50.04 2.56
CA ARG A 9 -2.98 49.94 1.11
C ARG A 9 -4.18 49.20 0.50
N LYS A 10 -4.90 49.84 -0.42
CA LYS A 10 -5.99 49.21 -1.18
C LYS A 10 -5.49 47.96 -1.91
N LYS A 11 -6.32 46.90 -1.96
CA LYS A 11 -5.99 45.67 -2.71
C LYS A 11 -5.80 46.04 -4.18
N LEU A 12 -4.64 45.65 -4.73
CA LEU A 12 -4.28 45.96 -6.12
C LEU A 12 -5.01 45.08 -7.13
N ARG A 13 -5.45 43.88 -6.71
CA ARG A 13 -6.12 42.90 -7.57
C ARG A 13 -7.29 42.24 -6.85
N SER A 14 -8.35 41.95 -7.58
CA SER A 14 -9.48 41.16 -7.08
C SER A 14 -9.10 39.67 -6.97
N ALA A 15 -9.82 38.89 -6.16
CA ALA A 15 -9.54 37.46 -6.01
C ALA A 15 -9.61 36.70 -7.35
N ASN A 16 -10.56 37.07 -8.21
CA ASN A 16 -10.76 36.47 -9.54
C ASN A 16 -9.60 36.79 -10.49
N GLU A 17 -9.04 38.01 -10.44
CA GLU A 17 -7.84 38.36 -11.21
C GLU A 17 -6.62 37.54 -10.77
N ILE A 18 -6.47 37.33 -9.46
CA ILE A 18 -5.39 36.48 -8.92
C ILE A 18 -5.56 35.04 -9.41
N GLU A 19 -6.78 34.50 -9.35
CA GLU A 19 -7.09 33.16 -9.82
C GLU A 19 -6.77 33.00 -11.31
N ALA A 20 -7.22 33.94 -12.16
CA ALA A 20 -6.96 33.92 -13.60
C ALA A 20 -5.45 33.96 -13.92
N LEU A 21 -4.68 34.80 -13.22
CA LEU A 21 -3.21 34.87 -13.37
C LEU A 21 -2.53 33.57 -12.94
N ILE A 22 -3.01 32.94 -11.86
CA ILE A 22 -2.48 31.65 -11.46
C ILE A 22 -2.82 30.62 -12.55
N ILE A 23 -4.08 30.53 -12.98
CA ILE A 23 -4.59 29.56 -13.97
C ILE A 23 -3.91 29.68 -15.35
N SER A 24 -3.41 30.85 -15.74
CA SER A 24 -2.77 31.02 -17.04
C SER A 24 -1.38 30.36 -17.17
N VAL A 25 -0.68 30.10 -16.06
CA VAL A 25 0.68 29.51 -16.09
C VAL A 25 0.59 27.99 -16.26
N ASP A 26 1.41 27.28 -17.03
CA ASP A 26 1.28 25.81 -17.04
C ASP A 26 1.57 25.16 -15.66
N GLN A 27 0.87 24.08 -15.29
CA GLN A 27 1.01 23.43 -13.98
C GLN A 27 2.45 23.00 -13.67
N HIS A 28 3.22 22.61 -14.70
CA HIS A 28 4.62 22.22 -14.56
C HIS A 28 5.50 23.35 -14.02
N HIS A 29 5.10 24.61 -14.21
CA HIS A 29 5.84 25.78 -13.75
C HIS A 29 5.38 26.32 -12.38
N ARG A 30 4.28 25.80 -11.82
CA ARG A 30 3.73 26.25 -10.53
C ARG A 30 4.12 25.37 -9.33
N GLN A 31 5.25 24.68 -9.43
CA GLN A 31 5.70 23.73 -8.39
C GLN A 31 6.05 24.41 -7.06
N THR A 32 6.57 25.63 -7.11
CA THR A 32 6.87 26.44 -5.93
C THR A 32 6.25 27.83 -6.07
N LEU A 33 5.98 28.49 -4.94
CA LEU A 33 5.49 29.87 -5.00
C LEU A 33 6.48 30.84 -5.65
N ARG A 34 7.78 30.53 -5.60
CA ARG A 34 8.84 31.34 -6.23
C ARG A 34 8.84 31.15 -7.75
N SER A 35 8.66 29.93 -8.24
CA SER A 35 8.57 29.67 -9.68
C SER A 35 7.30 30.26 -10.29
N LEU A 36 6.20 30.24 -9.53
CA LEU A 36 4.96 30.92 -9.91
C LEU A 36 5.13 32.44 -9.97
N GLU A 37 5.71 33.06 -8.93
CA GLU A 37 6.01 34.51 -8.88
C GLU A 37 6.86 34.99 -10.07
N ALA A 38 7.81 34.18 -10.55
CA ALA A 38 8.63 34.55 -11.70
C ALA A 38 7.84 34.67 -13.03
N LEU A 39 6.63 34.09 -13.09
CA LEU A 39 5.82 33.98 -14.31
C LEU A 39 4.54 34.81 -14.25
N ILE A 40 4.21 35.41 -13.11
CA ILE A 40 3.04 36.26 -12.94
C ILE A 40 3.46 37.61 -12.36
N PRO A 41 2.77 38.72 -12.69
CA PRO A 41 3.12 40.06 -12.20
C PRO A 41 2.68 40.28 -10.74
N MET A 42 2.97 39.32 -9.85
CA MET A 42 2.52 39.30 -8.46
C MET A 42 3.55 38.64 -7.55
N SER A 43 3.74 39.22 -6.37
CA SER A 43 4.66 38.67 -5.38
C SER A 43 4.17 37.36 -4.76
N LYS A 44 5.11 36.52 -4.32
CA LYS A 44 4.83 35.33 -3.51
C LYS A 44 4.00 35.64 -2.26
N THR A 45 4.21 36.81 -1.65
CA THR A 45 3.45 37.24 -0.46
C THR A 45 1.98 37.51 -0.78
N ALA A 46 1.68 38.07 -1.96
CA ALA A 46 0.30 38.24 -2.41
C ALA A 46 -0.38 36.90 -2.71
N ILE A 47 0.35 35.94 -3.30
CA ILE A 47 -0.15 34.58 -3.50
C ILE A 47 -0.47 33.91 -2.15
N LEU A 48 0.43 34.00 -1.16
CA LEU A 48 0.21 33.43 0.19
C LEU A 48 -1.03 34.02 0.88
N LYS A 49 -1.21 35.33 0.79
CA LYS A 49 -2.42 36.01 1.33
C LYS A 49 -3.67 35.52 0.63
N HIS A 50 -3.66 35.44 -0.70
CA HIS A 50 -4.78 34.92 -1.47
C HIS A 50 -5.13 33.48 -1.07
N MET A 51 -4.12 32.60 -0.92
CA MET A 51 -4.33 31.22 -0.46
C MET A 51 -4.96 31.15 0.95
N ALA A 52 -4.55 32.02 1.88
CA ALA A 52 -5.08 32.07 3.24
C ALA A 52 -6.52 32.62 3.29
N GLU A 53 -6.83 33.63 2.47
CA GLU A 53 -8.14 34.27 2.39
C GLU A 53 -9.18 33.36 1.70
N THR A 54 -8.87 32.83 0.52
CA THR A 54 -9.85 32.06 -0.27
C THR A 54 -9.91 30.59 0.12
N LYS A 55 -8.80 30.01 0.60
CA LYS A 55 -8.63 28.57 0.87
C LYS A 55 -8.94 27.65 -0.33
N GLN A 56 -9.10 28.21 -1.53
CA GLN A 56 -9.41 27.47 -2.76
C GLN A 56 -8.13 26.97 -3.46
N VAL A 57 -7.05 27.75 -3.39
CA VAL A 57 -5.74 27.38 -3.94
C VAL A 57 -4.88 26.75 -2.85
N ARG A 58 -4.43 25.51 -3.08
CA ARG A 58 -3.53 24.78 -2.16
C ARG A 58 -2.57 23.88 -2.93
N ALA A 59 -1.37 23.69 -2.38
CA ALA A 59 -0.44 22.69 -2.89
C ALA A 59 -1.07 21.29 -2.80
N ARG A 60 -1.00 20.53 -3.90
CA ARG A 60 -1.44 19.14 -3.97
C ARG A 60 -0.29 18.28 -4.47
N SER A 61 -0.13 17.10 -3.88
CA SER A 61 0.82 16.11 -4.39
C SER A 61 0.17 15.35 -5.55
N SER A 62 0.86 15.32 -6.70
CA SER A 62 0.54 14.40 -7.79
C SER A 62 1.49 13.21 -7.69
N TRP A 63 0.92 12.01 -7.55
CA TRP A 63 1.68 10.77 -7.56
C TRP A 63 1.62 10.15 -8.95
N MET A 64 2.77 9.75 -9.49
CA MET A 64 2.79 8.96 -10.73
C MET A 64 2.05 7.65 -10.52
N LYS A 65 1.14 7.33 -11.43
CA LYS A 65 0.38 6.10 -11.45
C LYS A 65 0.84 5.22 -12.62
N PRO A 66 0.74 3.89 -12.51
CA PRO A 66 1.00 3.02 -13.65
C PRO A 66 0.12 3.43 -14.85
N PHE A 67 0.73 3.47 -16.02
CA PHE A 67 0.00 3.73 -17.26
C PHE A 67 -0.88 2.53 -17.60
N LEU A 68 -2.18 2.76 -17.80
CA LEU A 68 -3.14 1.72 -18.18
C LEU A 68 -3.46 1.86 -19.66
N THR A 69 -3.12 0.84 -20.45
CA THR A 69 -3.58 0.72 -21.83
C THR A 69 -5.09 0.47 -21.88
N PRO A 70 -5.79 0.76 -22.99
CA PRO A 70 -7.19 0.39 -23.17
C PRO A 70 -7.47 -1.10 -22.87
N GLU A 71 -6.53 -1.99 -23.23
CA GLU A 71 -6.57 -3.42 -22.93
C GLU A 71 -6.57 -3.67 -21.43
N ASN A 72 -5.64 -3.05 -20.68
CA ASN A 72 -5.56 -3.18 -19.22
C ASN A 72 -6.85 -2.68 -18.55
N VAL A 73 -7.45 -1.61 -19.07
CA VAL A 73 -8.72 -1.08 -18.55
C VAL A 73 -9.86 -2.08 -18.78
N ARG A 74 -9.97 -2.63 -20.00
CA ARG A 74 -10.99 -3.65 -20.31
C ARG A 74 -10.85 -4.87 -19.42
N GLU A 75 -9.64 -5.38 -19.23
CA GLU A 75 -9.41 -6.59 -18.43
C GLU A 75 -9.74 -6.36 -16.96
N ARG A 76 -9.35 -5.21 -16.41
CA ARG A 76 -9.73 -4.83 -15.04
C ARG A 76 -11.24 -4.67 -14.87
N LEU A 77 -11.94 -4.14 -15.89
CA LEU A 77 -13.39 -4.01 -15.86
C LEU A 77 -14.08 -5.37 -15.87
N LYS A 78 -13.63 -6.31 -16.73
CA LYS A 78 -14.16 -7.68 -16.74
C LYS A 78 -14.02 -8.33 -15.36
N ILE A 79 -12.84 -8.24 -14.74
CA ILE A 79 -12.62 -8.77 -13.38
C ILE A 79 -13.58 -8.13 -12.37
N ALA A 80 -13.82 -6.82 -12.45
CA ALA A 80 -14.75 -6.14 -11.56
C ALA A 80 -16.21 -6.59 -11.77
N LEU A 81 -16.62 -6.77 -13.03
CA LEU A 81 -17.95 -7.28 -13.40
C LEU A 81 -18.16 -8.73 -12.93
N ASP A 82 -17.13 -9.58 -13.00
CA ASP A 82 -17.22 -10.98 -12.59
C ASP A 82 -17.43 -11.15 -11.06
N ILE A 83 -17.11 -10.11 -10.28
CA ILE A 83 -17.38 -10.07 -8.83
C ILE A 83 -18.82 -9.61 -8.54
N LEU A 84 -19.49 -8.97 -9.50
CA LEU A 84 -20.88 -8.53 -9.35
C LEU A 84 -21.83 -9.69 -9.62
N GLN A 85 -22.66 -10.00 -8.63
CA GLN A 85 -23.68 -11.03 -8.71
C GLN A 85 -25.05 -10.38 -8.95
N PRO A 86 -25.81 -10.83 -9.96
CA PRO A 86 -27.15 -10.33 -10.20
C PRO A 86 -28.07 -10.77 -9.05
N ARG A 87 -28.98 -9.89 -8.66
CA ARG A 87 -30.03 -10.17 -7.68
C ARG A 87 -31.38 -10.28 -8.39
N SER A 88 -32.35 -10.88 -7.71
CA SER A 88 -33.71 -11.06 -8.21
C SER A 88 -34.48 -9.75 -8.40
N ASP A 89 -34.05 -8.66 -7.76
CA ASP A 89 -34.63 -7.31 -7.85
C ASP A 89 -34.07 -6.50 -9.05
N GLY A 90 -33.26 -7.12 -9.92
CA GLY A 90 -32.61 -6.47 -11.06
C GLY A 90 -31.37 -5.63 -10.68
N ILE A 91 -31.02 -5.57 -9.40
CA ILE A 91 -29.83 -4.87 -8.89
C ILE A 91 -28.64 -5.83 -8.86
N HIS A 92 -27.42 -5.31 -8.90
CA HIS A 92 -26.20 -6.10 -8.70
C HIS A 92 -25.65 -5.90 -7.29
N SER A 93 -25.13 -6.97 -6.69
CA SER A 93 -24.38 -6.88 -5.43
C SER A 93 -23.00 -7.53 -5.58
N PHE A 94 -22.01 -7.00 -4.87
CA PHE A 94 -20.71 -7.64 -4.80
C PHE A 94 -20.81 -9.01 -4.13
N ALA A 95 -20.10 -10.00 -4.70
CA ALA A 95 -19.91 -11.30 -4.07
C ALA A 95 -19.41 -11.12 -2.62
N ASN A 96 -19.87 -11.97 -1.71
CA ASN A 96 -19.45 -11.87 -0.30
C ASN A 96 -17.97 -12.21 -0.09
N MET A 97 -17.31 -12.88 -1.04
CA MET A 97 -15.90 -13.26 -0.98
C MET A 97 -15.50 -14.06 0.28
N TYR A 98 -16.43 -14.74 0.96
CA TYR A 98 -16.10 -15.55 2.14
C TYR A 98 -15.23 -16.77 1.81
N ASP A 99 -15.30 -17.21 0.56
CA ASP A 99 -14.56 -18.34 0.01
C ASP A 99 -13.24 -17.91 -0.66
N TYR A 100 -12.79 -16.66 -0.44
CA TYR A 100 -11.52 -16.16 -0.96
C TYR A 100 -10.47 -16.01 0.14
N VAL A 101 -9.24 -16.38 -0.20
CA VAL A 101 -8.03 -16.10 0.57
C VAL A 101 -7.10 -15.30 -0.33
N HIS A 102 -6.79 -14.07 0.07
CA HIS A 102 -5.86 -13.20 -0.63
C HIS A 102 -4.45 -13.43 -0.09
N ILE A 103 -3.51 -13.62 -1.01
CA ILE A 103 -2.11 -13.83 -0.72
C ILE A 103 -1.31 -12.73 -1.41
N ASP A 104 -0.43 -12.08 -0.64
CA ASP A 104 0.40 -11.00 -1.16
C ASP A 104 1.79 -11.00 -0.52
N LYS A 105 2.77 -10.48 -1.26
CA LYS A 105 4.16 -10.31 -0.81
C LYS A 105 4.42 -8.84 -0.48
N MET A 106 4.79 -8.57 0.76
CA MET A 106 5.06 -7.21 1.22
C MET A 106 6.48 -7.07 1.76
N TRP A 107 7.16 -5.97 1.41
CA TRP A 107 8.46 -5.61 1.97
C TRP A 107 8.32 -4.78 3.24
N PHE A 108 8.93 -5.26 4.33
CA PHE A 108 9.02 -4.52 5.58
C PHE A 108 10.44 -4.01 5.80
N ASN A 109 10.57 -2.72 6.10
CA ASN A 109 11.84 -2.12 6.50
C ASN A 109 11.98 -2.24 8.03
N LEU A 110 13.15 -2.69 8.50
CA LEU A 110 13.44 -2.78 9.93
C LEU A 110 13.30 -1.43 10.65
N THR A 111 13.53 -0.33 9.94
CA THR A 111 13.31 1.02 10.45
C THR A 111 12.73 1.94 9.39
N LYS A 112 11.82 2.85 9.79
CA LYS A 112 11.26 3.87 8.89
C LYS A 112 12.28 4.97 8.62
N ALA A 113 12.45 5.35 7.35
CA ALA A 113 13.35 6.44 6.96
C ALA A 113 12.92 7.78 7.58
N LYS A 114 11.60 8.05 7.65
CA LYS A 114 11.01 9.19 8.34
C LYS A 114 10.12 8.66 9.47
N LYS A 115 10.36 9.09 10.71
CA LYS A 115 9.49 8.85 11.86
C LYS A 115 9.01 10.19 12.38
N LYS A 116 7.73 10.28 12.74
CA LYS A 116 7.22 11.41 13.52
C LYS A 116 7.42 11.04 14.99
N ILE A 117 8.15 11.88 15.72
CA ILE A 117 8.42 11.73 17.14
C ILE A 117 7.81 12.96 17.80
N TYR A 118 7.03 12.75 18.86
CA TYR A 118 6.54 13.82 19.71
C TYR A 118 7.61 14.07 20.76
N VAL A 119 8.07 15.31 20.86
CA VAL A 119 9.07 15.78 21.81
C VAL A 119 8.56 17.08 22.43
N TYR A 120 8.93 17.36 23.67
CA TYR A 120 8.71 18.69 24.27
C TYR A 120 9.66 19.72 23.65
N ASP A 121 9.35 21.02 23.80
CA ASP A 121 10.15 22.10 23.17
C ASP A 121 11.61 22.13 23.66
N GLU A 122 11.86 21.66 24.89
CA GLU A 122 13.20 21.57 25.50
C GLU A 122 13.93 20.26 25.19
N GLU A 123 13.26 19.28 24.56
CA GLU A 123 13.85 17.97 24.27
C GLU A 123 14.59 17.95 22.93
N GLU A 124 15.81 17.42 22.94
CA GLU A 124 16.53 17.13 21.71
C GLU A 124 15.99 15.85 21.05
N VAL A 125 15.65 15.93 19.76
CA VAL A 125 15.20 14.77 18.99
C VAL A 125 16.35 13.77 18.83
N ALA A 126 16.15 12.55 19.31
CA ALA A 126 17.12 11.46 19.19
C ALA A 126 17.72 11.34 17.78
N LEU A 127 19.06 11.41 17.69
CA LEU A 127 19.78 11.28 16.43
C LEU A 127 19.56 9.90 15.81
N ARG A 128 19.07 9.88 14.57
CA ARG A 128 18.87 8.66 13.78
C ARG A 128 19.65 8.73 12.48
N SER A 129 20.90 8.27 12.50
CA SER A 129 21.77 8.26 11.33
C SER A 129 21.92 6.86 10.73
N CYS A 130 21.95 6.79 9.40
CA CYS A 130 22.42 5.62 8.65
C CYS A 130 23.21 6.13 7.44
N LYS A 131 24.22 5.36 6.97
CA LYS A 131 25.04 5.77 5.82
C LYS A 131 24.23 5.96 4.54
N SER A 132 23.20 5.13 4.33
CA SER A 132 22.28 5.25 3.20
C SER A 132 20.96 4.54 3.50
N LYS A 133 19.84 5.13 3.06
CA LYS A 133 18.50 4.51 3.15
C LYS A 133 18.42 3.19 2.39
N ARG A 134 19.27 2.98 1.38
CA ARG A 134 19.36 1.72 0.61
C ARG A 134 19.90 0.56 1.45
N LEU A 135 20.63 0.86 2.52
CA LEU A 135 21.23 -0.14 3.43
C LEU A 135 20.32 -0.49 4.62
N ILE A 136 19.12 0.10 4.72
CA ILE A 136 18.15 -0.32 5.73
C ILE A 136 17.72 -1.75 5.39
N THR A 137 17.91 -2.67 6.34
CA THR A 137 17.50 -4.06 6.19
C THR A 137 16.01 -4.16 5.85
N LYS A 138 15.73 -4.88 4.77
CA LYS A 138 14.37 -5.21 4.34
C LYS A 138 14.16 -6.70 4.43
N VAL A 139 12.97 -7.09 4.83
CA VAL A 139 12.53 -8.48 4.85
C VAL A 139 11.23 -8.56 4.08
N MET A 140 11.16 -9.48 3.12
CA MET A 140 9.92 -9.78 2.41
C MET A 140 9.11 -10.75 3.25
N PHE A 141 7.82 -10.53 3.35
CA PHE A 141 6.88 -11.45 3.98
C PHE A 141 5.80 -11.85 2.99
N LEU A 142 5.40 -13.12 3.04
CA LEU A 142 4.15 -13.59 2.46
C LEU A 142 3.05 -13.45 3.50
N SER A 143 1.93 -12.83 3.15
CA SER A 143 0.78 -12.71 4.03
C SER A 143 -0.43 -13.35 3.38
N ALA A 144 -1.21 -14.10 4.16
CA ALA A 144 -2.48 -14.68 3.72
C ALA A 144 -3.62 -14.18 4.62
N VAL A 145 -4.66 -13.63 4.00
CA VAL A 145 -5.84 -13.07 4.68
C VAL A 145 -7.12 -13.47 3.98
N ALA A 146 -8.19 -13.65 4.74
CA ALA A 146 -9.54 -13.90 4.27
C ALA A 146 -10.49 -12.88 4.88
N ARG A 147 -11.72 -12.81 4.36
CA ARG A 147 -12.73 -11.89 4.89
C ARG A 147 -13.13 -12.29 6.34
N PRO A 148 -13.04 -11.37 7.32
CA PRO A 148 -13.49 -11.61 8.69
C PRO A 148 -14.98 -11.95 8.73
N ARG A 149 -15.36 -12.90 9.59
CA ARG A 149 -16.75 -13.39 9.72
C ARG A 149 -16.96 -14.18 11.00
N TYR A 150 -18.21 -14.34 11.42
CA TYR A 150 -18.55 -15.23 12.53
C TYR A 150 -18.44 -16.70 12.10
N ASP A 151 -17.73 -17.53 12.88
CA ASP A 151 -17.70 -18.98 12.71
C ASP A 151 -18.63 -19.64 13.72
N ALA A 152 -19.77 -20.14 13.23
CA ALA A 152 -20.77 -20.83 14.04
C ALA A 152 -20.22 -22.11 14.69
N ASN A 153 -19.26 -22.80 14.07
CA ASN A 153 -18.70 -24.04 14.64
C ASN A 153 -17.81 -23.74 15.84
N ALA A 154 -16.98 -22.71 15.72
CA ALA A 154 -16.05 -22.29 16.77
C ALA A 154 -16.67 -21.29 17.77
N LYS A 155 -17.94 -20.90 17.56
CA LYS A 155 -18.72 -19.91 18.31
C LYS A 155 -17.94 -18.61 18.58
N ARG A 156 -17.20 -18.12 17.58
CA ARG A 156 -16.32 -16.95 17.69
C ARG A 156 -16.20 -16.21 16.37
N VAL A 157 -15.73 -14.96 16.43
CA VAL A 157 -15.38 -14.19 15.22
C VAL A 157 -14.02 -14.65 14.70
N PHE A 158 -13.98 -15.08 13.43
CA PHE A 158 -12.74 -15.24 12.68
C PHE A 158 -12.30 -13.87 12.17
N ASP A 159 -11.10 -13.45 12.56
CA ASP A 159 -10.55 -12.11 12.30
C ASP A 159 -9.96 -11.94 10.89
N GLY A 160 -10.04 -12.99 10.05
CA GLY A 160 -9.53 -12.98 8.69
C GLY A 160 -8.04 -13.24 8.57
N LYS A 161 -7.27 -13.33 9.67
CA LYS A 161 -5.81 -13.48 9.59
C LYS A 161 -5.43 -14.96 9.55
N ILE A 162 -4.80 -15.37 8.45
CA ILE A 162 -4.31 -16.75 8.32
C ILE A 162 -2.86 -16.81 8.77
N GLY A 163 -2.00 -15.95 8.24
CA GLY A 163 -0.62 -15.89 8.67
C GLY A 163 0.22 -14.89 7.91
N ILE A 164 1.43 -14.70 8.43
CA ILE A 164 2.49 -13.90 7.82
C ILE A 164 3.81 -14.64 8.02
N TRP A 165 4.56 -14.84 6.94
CA TRP A 165 5.78 -15.65 6.95
C TRP A 165 6.93 -14.91 6.28
N PRO A 166 8.07 -14.74 6.97
CA PRO A 166 9.23 -14.08 6.39
C PRO A 166 9.94 -14.99 5.39
N PHE A 167 10.44 -14.42 4.29
CA PHE A 167 11.42 -15.07 3.42
C PHE A 167 12.82 -14.80 3.96
N VAL A 168 13.27 -15.66 4.88
CA VAL A 168 14.57 -15.54 5.54
C VAL A 168 15.26 -16.89 5.64
N GLU A 169 16.58 -16.85 5.68
CA GLU A 169 17.45 -17.98 5.99
C GLU A 169 18.39 -17.60 7.14
N GLU A 170 18.77 -18.58 7.96
CA GLU A 170 19.88 -18.41 8.88
C GLU A 170 21.16 -18.85 8.20
N SER A 171 22.14 -17.95 8.11
CA SER A 171 23.46 -18.26 7.57
C SER A 171 24.57 -17.69 8.45
N PRO A 172 25.72 -18.38 8.55
CA PRO A 172 26.84 -17.87 9.33
C PRO A 172 27.37 -16.56 8.74
N ALA A 173 27.76 -15.64 9.61
CA ALA A 173 28.36 -14.38 9.21
C ALA A 173 29.69 -14.61 8.49
N ALA A 174 29.80 -14.19 7.23
CA ALA A 174 31.00 -14.42 6.41
C ALA A 174 32.23 -13.64 6.88
N ARG A 175 32.02 -12.51 7.56
CA ARG A 175 33.08 -11.60 8.03
C ARG A 175 32.77 -11.12 9.44
N THR A 176 33.82 -10.91 10.22
CA THR A 176 33.72 -10.19 11.49
C THR A 176 33.41 -8.73 11.20
N THR A 177 32.42 -8.19 11.89
CA THR A 177 32.11 -6.76 11.91
C THR A 177 32.03 -6.28 13.36
N LYS A 178 31.94 -4.96 13.55
CA LYS A 178 31.73 -4.37 14.88
C LYS A 178 30.55 -4.98 15.64
N ASN A 179 29.52 -5.46 14.92
CA ASN A 179 28.26 -5.91 15.51
C ASN A 179 28.13 -7.45 15.57
N ARG A 180 29.07 -8.22 15.00
CA ARG A 180 29.00 -9.70 14.98
C ARG A 180 30.33 -10.34 14.57
N GLN A 181 30.68 -11.43 15.23
CA GLN A 181 31.84 -12.24 14.88
C GLN A 181 31.57 -13.09 13.62
N LYS A 182 32.64 -13.41 12.88
CA LYS A 182 32.56 -14.41 11.79
C LYS A 182 32.04 -15.73 12.35
N GLY A 183 31.13 -16.38 11.62
CA GLY A 183 30.51 -17.64 12.03
C GLY A 183 29.25 -17.50 12.88
N ALA A 184 28.96 -16.34 13.47
CA ALA A 184 27.71 -16.13 14.18
C ALA A 184 26.51 -16.31 13.24
N MET A 185 25.47 -17.05 13.67
CA MET A 185 24.25 -17.25 12.89
C MET A 185 23.52 -15.92 12.70
N VAL A 186 23.19 -15.60 11.45
CA VAL A 186 22.53 -14.36 11.06
C VAL A 186 21.36 -14.68 10.17
N THR A 187 20.21 -14.13 10.52
CA THR A 187 19.03 -14.11 9.66
C THR A 187 19.26 -13.14 8.49
N LYS A 188 19.23 -13.64 7.27
CA LYS A 188 19.28 -12.85 6.02
C LYS A 188 17.97 -13.02 5.27
N TYR A 189 17.57 -11.99 4.53
CA TYR A 189 16.44 -12.13 3.61
C TYR A 189 16.87 -12.97 2.41
N VAL A 190 15.93 -13.73 1.88
CA VAL A 190 16.13 -14.56 0.68
C VAL A 190 15.34 -13.96 -0.48
N SER A 191 15.91 -14.02 -1.68
CA SER A 191 15.17 -13.65 -2.89
C SER A 191 14.15 -14.75 -3.18
N VAL A 192 12.91 -14.39 -3.50
CA VAL A 192 11.84 -15.36 -3.72
C VAL A 192 11.85 -15.80 -5.18
N ASP A 193 12.29 -17.03 -5.42
CA ASP A 193 12.12 -17.73 -6.69
C ASP A 193 10.84 -18.59 -6.68
N LEU A 194 10.70 -19.38 -7.74
CA LEU A 194 9.57 -20.29 -7.96
C LEU A 194 9.45 -21.36 -6.87
N GLU A 195 10.58 -21.97 -6.49
CA GLU A 195 10.62 -23.11 -5.58
C GLU A 195 10.35 -22.66 -4.15
N ILE A 196 11.00 -21.59 -3.69
CA ILE A 196 10.81 -20.98 -2.38
C ILE A 196 9.35 -20.50 -2.24
N TYR A 197 8.78 -19.93 -3.30
CA TYR A 197 7.39 -19.50 -3.27
C TYR A 197 6.42 -20.69 -3.15
N SER A 198 6.62 -21.71 -3.96
CA SER A 198 5.80 -22.93 -3.95
C SER A 198 5.86 -23.64 -2.59
N ASP A 199 7.07 -23.79 -2.04
CA ASP A 199 7.30 -24.37 -0.72
C ASP A 199 6.55 -23.60 0.38
N MET A 200 6.69 -22.27 0.39
CA MET A 200 5.99 -21.41 1.35
C MET A 200 4.47 -21.56 1.25
N ILE A 201 3.91 -21.63 0.05
CA ILE A 201 2.46 -21.82 -0.12
C ILE A 201 2.02 -23.17 0.47
N ILE A 202 2.74 -24.24 0.18
CA ILE A 202 2.32 -25.60 0.52
C ILE A 202 2.51 -25.86 2.01
N ASN A 203 3.71 -25.58 2.52
CA ASN A 203 4.12 -25.98 3.85
C ASN A 203 3.70 -24.97 4.92
N GLN A 204 3.47 -23.71 4.54
CA GLN A 204 3.07 -22.67 5.50
C GLN A 204 1.63 -22.20 5.28
N VAL A 205 1.30 -21.70 4.09
CA VAL A 205 -0.01 -21.08 3.84
C VAL A 205 -1.15 -22.10 3.91
N ILE A 206 -1.04 -23.20 3.18
CA ILE A 206 -2.07 -24.25 3.15
C ILE A 206 -2.20 -24.92 4.51
N LEU A 207 -1.08 -25.16 5.20
CA LEU A 207 -1.10 -25.71 6.56
C LEU A 207 -1.87 -24.77 7.51
N ALA A 208 -1.54 -23.49 7.57
CA ALA A 208 -2.26 -22.54 8.42
C ALA A 208 -3.71 -22.32 8.00
N PHE A 209 -4.00 -22.39 6.69
CA PHE A 209 -5.34 -22.34 6.14
C PHE A 209 -6.23 -23.46 6.73
N THR A 210 -5.76 -24.71 6.70
CA THR A 210 -6.54 -25.86 7.20
C THR A 210 -6.88 -25.74 8.69
N LEU A 211 -6.00 -25.08 9.46
CA LEU A 211 -6.17 -24.89 10.91
C LEU A 211 -7.08 -23.71 11.26
N LYS A 212 -7.06 -22.62 10.49
CA LYS A 212 -7.68 -21.34 10.89
C LYS A 212 -8.98 -21.00 10.16
N ILE A 213 -9.15 -21.47 8.92
CA ILE A 213 -10.34 -21.10 8.15
C ILE A 213 -11.56 -21.86 8.67
N PRO A 214 -12.72 -21.19 8.82
CA PRO A 214 -13.97 -21.83 9.24
C PRO A 214 -14.29 -23.08 8.43
N ARG A 215 -14.60 -24.19 9.12
CA ARG A 215 -14.85 -25.51 8.50
C ARG A 215 -15.94 -25.47 7.42
N ALA A 216 -16.98 -24.66 7.62
CA ALA A 216 -18.05 -24.48 6.65
C ALA A 216 -17.54 -23.95 5.29
N THR A 217 -16.53 -23.08 5.30
CA THR A 217 -15.90 -22.53 4.10
C THR A 217 -15.00 -23.58 3.44
N GLN A 218 -14.21 -24.32 4.22
CA GLN A 218 -13.37 -25.40 3.65
C GLN A 218 -14.22 -26.40 2.85
N ARG A 219 -15.43 -26.73 3.33
CA ARG A 219 -16.36 -27.64 2.65
C ARG A 219 -16.93 -27.11 1.33
N ARG A 220 -17.13 -25.79 1.22
CA ARG A 220 -17.60 -25.14 -0.02
C ARG A 220 -16.52 -25.05 -1.08
N GLY A 221 -15.26 -25.16 -0.66
CA GLY A 221 -14.10 -24.90 -1.47
C GLY A 221 -13.66 -23.44 -1.38
N VAL A 222 -12.35 -23.21 -1.46
CA VAL A 222 -11.75 -21.89 -1.31
C VAL A 222 -10.89 -21.55 -2.52
N THR A 223 -10.97 -20.29 -2.95
CA THR A 223 -10.11 -19.73 -3.98
C THR A 223 -8.97 -18.95 -3.34
N LEU A 224 -7.73 -19.41 -3.56
CA LEU A 224 -6.51 -18.66 -3.30
C LEU A 224 -6.33 -17.63 -4.41
N ARG A 225 -6.29 -16.35 -4.05
CA ARG A 225 -6.11 -15.24 -4.97
C ARG A 225 -4.75 -14.58 -4.78
N GLN A 226 -3.98 -14.47 -5.86
CA GLN A 226 -2.62 -13.94 -5.87
C GLN A 226 -2.49 -12.88 -6.96
N ASP A 227 -1.35 -12.17 -7.02
CA ASP A 227 -1.04 -11.31 -8.18
C ASP A 227 -0.36 -12.11 -9.31
N ASN A 228 -0.18 -11.46 -10.47
CA ASN A 228 0.39 -12.08 -11.67
C ASN A 228 1.94 -12.11 -11.70
N ALA A 229 2.63 -12.00 -10.56
CA ALA A 229 4.09 -12.06 -10.54
C ALA A 229 4.60 -13.41 -11.07
N THR A 230 5.72 -13.41 -11.79
CA THR A 230 6.25 -14.59 -12.48
C THR A 230 6.36 -15.84 -11.58
N PRO A 231 6.86 -15.76 -10.32
CA PRO A 231 6.94 -16.94 -9.45
C PRO A 231 5.58 -17.52 -9.03
N HIS A 232 4.46 -16.80 -9.20
CA HIS A 232 3.16 -17.30 -8.75
C HIS A 232 2.56 -18.34 -9.70
N TRP A 233 3.04 -18.37 -10.94
CA TRP A 233 2.58 -19.29 -11.97
C TRP A 233 2.90 -20.77 -11.68
N CYS A 234 3.81 -21.09 -10.74
CA CYS A 234 4.01 -22.50 -10.34
C CYS A 234 2.90 -23.08 -9.47
N VAL A 235 2.13 -22.23 -8.80
CA VAL A 235 1.08 -22.68 -7.89
C VAL A 235 -0.22 -22.71 -8.67
N THR A 236 -0.59 -23.89 -9.16
CA THR A 236 -1.82 -24.09 -9.94
C THR A 236 -2.79 -25.00 -9.19
N THR A 237 -4.06 -24.94 -9.55
CA THR A 237 -5.08 -25.84 -9.01
C THR A 237 -4.72 -27.31 -9.26
N GLU A 238 -4.15 -27.59 -10.42
CA GLU A 238 -3.69 -28.91 -10.87
C GLU A 238 -2.51 -29.39 -10.03
N MET A 239 -1.55 -28.51 -9.76
CA MET A 239 -0.39 -28.78 -8.92
C MET A 239 -0.80 -29.09 -7.46
N LEU A 240 -1.79 -28.38 -6.91
CA LEU A 240 -2.37 -28.71 -5.60
C LEU A 240 -3.07 -30.07 -5.60
N LYS A 241 -3.89 -30.35 -6.62
CA LYS A 241 -4.58 -31.65 -6.76
C LYS A 241 -3.59 -32.82 -6.87
N ALA A 242 -2.50 -32.66 -7.64
CA ALA A 242 -1.46 -33.68 -7.77
C ALA A 242 -0.79 -34.02 -6.43
N ARG A 243 -0.72 -33.06 -5.51
CA ARG A 243 -0.25 -33.26 -4.12
C ARG A 243 -1.33 -33.71 -3.15
N ARG A 244 -2.50 -34.16 -3.64
CA ARG A 244 -3.67 -34.60 -2.84
C ARG A 244 -4.25 -33.49 -1.95
N ILE A 245 -4.05 -32.23 -2.33
CA ILE A 245 -4.66 -31.08 -1.65
C ILE A 245 -5.96 -30.76 -2.39
N HIS A 246 -7.08 -31.08 -1.75
CA HIS A 246 -8.43 -30.89 -2.30
C HIS A 246 -9.15 -29.70 -1.65
N GLY A 247 -10.21 -29.21 -2.30
CA GLY A 247 -11.01 -28.10 -1.78
C GLY A 247 -10.38 -26.71 -1.98
N LEU A 248 -9.26 -26.62 -2.70
CA LEU A 248 -8.62 -25.36 -3.07
C LEU A 248 -8.61 -25.16 -4.59
N LYS A 249 -8.81 -23.91 -5.00
CA LYS A 249 -8.61 -23.42 -6.36
C LYS A 249 -7.63 -22.26 -6.31
N VAL A 250 -6.80 -22.10 -7.32
CA VAL A 250 -5.92 -20.94 -7.47
C VAL A 250 -6.44 -20.07 -8.59
N ALA A 251 -6.53 -18.76 -8.33
CA ALA A 251 -6.89 -17.74 -9.29
C ALA A 251 -5.88 -16.59 -9.21
N ASN A 252 -5.41 -16.12 -10.36
CA ASN A 252 -4.53 -14.97 -10.48
C ASN A 252 -5.30 -13.78 -11.07
#